data_AF-A0A7C9EQH0-F1
#
_entry.id   AF-A0A7C9EQH0-F1
#
_cell.length_a   1.000
_cell.length_b   1.000
_cell.length_c   1.000
_cell.angle_alpha   90.00
_cell.angle_beta   90.00
_cell.angle_gamma   90.00
#
_symmetry.space_group_name_H-M   'P 1'
#
loop_
_entity.id
_entity.type
_entity.pdbx_description
1 polymer ?
#
loop_
_entity_poly.entity_id
_entity_poly.type
_entity_poly.pdbx_seq_one_letter_code
_entity_poly.pdbx_strand_id
1 'polypeptide(L)'
;MMELILEEEDARDWTYRGEGAANLVLAYTGSSPAFTGKVIRVQKVGRNGSKCENGHAVLSKHERIVWKDAGAIVTSPTKEIAEQLYVQCVMIPLLGSEYVDAGVRILVSRKFLESIERNILCQRPGWRVSAAKVNTCSDSVLLMSDHSLFPYGTFKGEPCISVEIKPKCGFLPSSRFIADENAIKKNVTRFKMHQFLKLQQRQISQMSEYDPLDLFSGSRERIQKAIKALFATPQNNLRVFLNGS
;
A
#
# COMPACT_ATOMS: atom_id res chain seq x y z
N MET A 1 -12.47 4.17 28.19
CA MET A 1 -12.08 3.02 27.35
C MET A 1 -10.57 2.95 27.44
N MET A 2 -9.97 1.86 27.93
CA MET A 2 -8.50 1.77 27.95
C MET A 2 -8.00 1.82 26.50
N GLU A 3 -7.02 2.67 26.23
CA GLU A 3 -6.35 2.65 24.93
C GLU A 3 -5.62 1.31 24.78
N LEU A 4 -5.95 0.57 23.73
CA LEU A 4 -5.30 -0.69 23.39
C LEU A 4 -3.87 -0.37 22.90
N ILE A 5 -2.86 -0.92 23.55
CA ILE A 5 -1.45 -0.80 23.18
C ILE A 5 -0.93 -2.19 22.87
N LEU A 6 -0.33 -2.39 21.69
CA LEU A 6 0.37 -3.64 21.37
C LEU A 6 1.78 -3.62 21.94
N GLU A 7 2.10 -4.64 22.74
CA GLU A 7 3.36 -4.79 23.45
C GLU A 7 4.27 -5.86 22.81
N GLU A 8 5.49 -6.02 23.33
CA GLU A 8 6.50 -6.90 22.74
C GLU A 8 5.99 -8.33 22.52
N GLU A 9 5.25 -8.88 23.48
CA GLU A 9 4.66 -10.22 23.46
C GLU A 9 3.64 -10.42 22.32
N ASP A 10 2.94 -9.36 21.92
CA ASP A 10 1.92 -9.41 20.87
C ASP A 10 2.57 -9.60 19.49
N ALA A 11 3.85 -9.26 19.33
CA ALA A 11 4.56 -9.33 18.05
C ALA A 11 4.60 -10.75 17.45
N ARG A 12 4.42 -11.80 18.27
CA ARG A 12 4.36 -13.19 17.81
C ARG A 12 3.08 -13.54 17.07
N ASP A 13 2.00 -12.77 17.29
CA ASP A 13 0.70 -13.01 16.68
C ASP A 13 0.60 -12.38 15.28
N TRP A 14 1.63 -11.69 14.79
CA TRP A 14 1.63 -10.98 13.52
C TRP A 14 2.67 -11.55 12.55
N THR A 15 2.21 -12.00 11.38
CA THR A 15 3.06 -12.61 10.34
C THR A 15 3.18 -11.75 9.10
N TYR A 16 4.31 -11.82 8.41
CA TYR A 16 4.54 -11.05 7.18
C TYR A 16 3.53 -11.39 6.08
N ARG A 17 2.82 -10.38 5.58
CA ARG A 17 1.94 -10.51 4.42
C ARG A 17 2.56 -9.92 3.15
N GLY A 18 3.28 -8.81 3.29
CA GLY A 18 3.93 -8.18 2.16
C GLY A 18 4.39 -6.75 2.45
N GLU A 19 4.99 -6.11 1.46
CA GLU A 19 5.43 -4.72 1.61
C GLU A 19 5.47 -3.91 0.30
N GLY A 20 5.14 -2.63 0.47
CA GLY A 20 5.38 -1.58 -0.51
C GLY A 20 6.74 -0.92 -0.32
N ALA A 21 6.93 0.26 -0.90
CA ALA A 21 8.10 1.09 -0.60
C ALA A 21 8.01 1.71 0.80
N ALA A 22 6.84 2.26 1.14
CA ALA A 22 6.64 3.03 2.37
C ALA A 22 6.18 2.20 3.58
N ASN A 23 5.48 1.08 3.36
CA ASN A 23 4.82 0.33 4.43
C ASN A 23 5.07 -1.16 4.32
N LEU A 24 5.12 -1.80 5.49
CA LEU A 24 5.01 -3.22 5.73
C LEU A 24 3.54 -3.55 6.06
N VAL A 25 3.08 -4.74 5.69
CA VAL A 25 1.77 -5.28 6.10
C VAL A 25 1.98 -6.62 6.77
N LEU A 26 1.37 -6.78 7.94
CA LEU A 26 1.39 -8.01 8.72
C LEU A 26 -0.04 -8.50 8.96
N ALA A 27 -0.30 -9.78 8.78
CA ALA A 27 -1.59 -10.40 9.07
C ALA A 27 -1.64 -10.95 10.49
N TYR A 28 -2.80 -10.83 11.14
CA TYR A 28 -3.03 -11.41 12.45
C TYR A 28 -3.20 -12.92 12.35
N THR A 29 -2.52 -13.65 13.24
CA THR A 29 -2.50 -15.12 13.32
C THR A 29 -2.70 -15.64 14.75
N GLY A 30 -2.89 -14.74 15.71
CA GLY A 30 -3.23 -15.12 17.08
C GLY A 30 -4.69 -15.50 17.26
N SER A 31 -5.12 -15.65 18.52
CA SER A 31 -6.45 -16.11 18.89
C SER A 31 -7.42 -15.02 19.35
N SER A 32 -6.98 -13.75 19.40
CA SER A 32 -7.83 -12.64 19.85
C SER A 32 -8.94 -12.36 18.84
N PRO A 33 -10.23 -12.40 19.26
CA PRO A 33 -11.34 -12.04 18.38
C PRO A 33 -11.27 -10.60 17.88
N ALA A 34 -10.63 -9.70 18.63
CA ALA A 34 -10.51 -8.29 18.28
C ALA A 34 -9.69 -8.05 17.00
N PHE A 35 -8.75 -8.95 16.69
CA PHE A 35 -7.83 -8.81 15.55
C PHE A 35 -8.01 -9.90 14.48
N THR A 36 -8.94 -10.84 14.70
CA THR A 36 -9.22 -11.90 13.72
C THR A 36 -9.67 -11.28 12.39
N GLY A 37 -9.02 -11.70 11.28
CA GLY A 37 -9.28 -11.14 9.95
C GLY A 37 -8.79 -9.71 9.76
N LYS A 38 -7.80 -9.27 10.54
CA LYS A 38 -7.17 -7.95 10.42
C LYS A 38 -5.72 -8.03 9.99
N VAL A 39 -5.25 -6.92 9.42
CA VAL A 39 -3.83 -6.66 9.14
C VAL A 39 -3.40 -5.38 9.85
N ILE A 40 -2.12 -5.28 10.21
CA ILE A 40 -1.51 -4.00 10.59
C ILE A 40 -0.60 -3.51 9.47
N ARG A 41 -0.69 -2.22 9.19
CA ARG A 41 0.15 -1.48 8.25
C ARG A 41 1.15 -0.65 9.05
N VAL A 42 2.43 -0.99 8.91
CA VAL A 42 3.54 -0.41 9.68
C VAL A 42 4.43 0.41 8.76
N GLN A 43 4.69 1.66 9.14
CA GLN A 43 5.54 2.54 8.33
C GLN A 43 7.00 2.08 8.35
N LYS A 44 7.69 2.30 7.23
CA LYS A 44 9.12 2.06 7.06
C LYS A 44 9.87 3.37 6.89
N VAL A 45 11.13 3.35 7.31
CA VAL A 45 12.11 4.42 7.11
C VAL A 45 13.27 3.89 6.28
N GLY A 46 13.78 4.71 5.37
CA GLY A 46 14.96 4.37 4.57
C GLY A 46 16.18 4.18 5.47
N ARG A 47 17.04 3.19 5.21
CA ARG A 47 18.24 2.95 6.04
C ARG A 47 19.23 4.12 6.03
N ASN A 48 19.26 4.87 4.93
CA ASN A 48 20.10 6.05 4.75
C ASN A 48 19.37 7.35 5.12
N GLY A 49 18.10 7.28 5.53
CA GLY A 49 17.39 8.42 6.09
C GLY A 49 17.91 8.72 7.49
N SER A 50 18.08 10.00 7.78
CA SER A 50 18.39 10.54 9.11
C SER A 50 17.58 9.85 10.20
N LYS A 51 18.26 9.59 11.33
CA LYS A 51 17.68 9.15 12.60
C LYS A 51 16.39 9.92 12.88
N CYS A 52 15.34 9.20 13.28
CA CYS A 52 14.05 9.68 13.78
C CYS A 52 13.99 11.21 13.86
N GLU A 53 13.55 11.83 12.76
CA GLU A 53 13.43 13.27 12.63
C GLU A 53 12.25 13.76 13.48
N ASN A 54 12.41 13.73 14.80
CA ASN A 54 11.46 14.28 15.78
C ASN A 54 11.34 15.82 15.69
N GLY A 55 11.92 16.46 14.67
CA GLY A 55 11.93 17.91 14.48
C GLY A 55 11.50 18.38 13.09
N HIS A 56 11.27 17.48 12.12
CA HIS A 56 10.73 17.89 10.83
C HIS A 56 9.20 17.95 10.90
N ALA A 57 8.66 19.08 10.45
CA ALA A 57 7.21 19.25 10.35
C ALA A 57 6.60 18.13 9.49
N VAL A 58 5.52 17.50 9.99
CA VAL A 58 4.76 16.44 9.28
C VAL A 58 4.45 16.80 7.83
N LEU A 59 4.12 18.07 7.62
CA LEU A 59 3.91 18.68 6.31
C LEU A 59 4.78 19.92 6.18
N SER A 60 5.41 20.07 5.02
CA SER A 60 6.13 21.27 4.63
C SER A 60 5.21 22.49 4.57
N LYS A 61 5.80 23.70 4.57
CA LYS A 61 5.05 24.96 4.45
C LYS A 61 4.13 24.97 3.21
N HIS A 62 4.61 24.44 2.08
CA HIS A 62 3.83 24.43 0.83
C HIS A 62 2.70 23.39 0.87
N GLU A 63 2.94 22.21 1.45
CA GLU A 63 1.88 21.20 1.62
C GLU A 63 0.75 21.72 2.51
N ARG A 64 1.08 22.47 3.57
CA ARG A 64 0.05 23.11 4.41
C ARG A 64 -0.80 24.12 3.64
N ILE A 65 -0.21 24.83 2.69
CA ILE A 65 -0.96 25.78 1.83
C ILE A 65 -1.87 25.01 0.86
N VAL A 66 -1.36 23.94 0.25
CA VAL A 66 -2.13 23.11 -0.70
C VAL A 66 -3.31 22.42 0.00
N TRP A 67 -3.11 21.94 1.22
CA TRP A 67 -4.11 21.18 1.98
C TRP A 67 -4.87 22.01 3.01
N LYS A 68 -4.77 23.36 2.95
CA LYS A 68 -5.36 24.26 3.95
C LYS A 68 -6.87 24.05 4.16
N ASP A 69 -7.59 23.64 3.11
CA ASP A 69 -9.03 23.45 3.11
C ASP A 69 -9.43 21.97 3.35
N ALA A 70 -8.45 21.06 3.45
CA ALA A 70 -8.67 19.62 3.57
C ALA A 70 -8.70 19.17 5.04
N GLY A 71 -9.61 19.76 5.82
CA GLY A 71 -9.87 19.38 7.21
C GLY A 71 -8.63 19.51 8.12
N ALA A 72 -8.53 18.61 9.11
CA ALA A 72 -7.48 18.63 10.13
C ALA A 72 -6.12 18.03 9.67
N ILE A 73 -5.95 17.77 8.37
CA ILE A 73 -4.71 17.21 7.82
C ILE A 73 -3.52 18.12 8.15
N VAL A 74 -3.69 19.44 8.01
CA VAL A 74 -2.60 20.42 8.23
C VAL A 74 -2.16 20.57 9.68
N THR A 75 -3.03 20.20 10.62
CA THR A 75 -2.78 20.23 12.06
C THR A 75 -2.38 18.86 12.62
N SER A 76 -2.17 17.86 11.77
CA SER A 76 -1.85 16.50 12.20
C SER A 76 -0.50 16.44 12.92
N PRO A 77 -0.42 15.80 14.12
CA PRO A 77 0.80 15.75 14.89
C PRO A 77 1.80 14.69 14.39
N THR A 78 1.32 13.69 13.65
CA THR A 78 2.16 12.65 13.04
C THR A 78 1.76 12.39 11.58
N LYS A 79 2.66 11.77 10.82
CA LYS A 79 2.42 11.42 9.42
C LYS A 79 1.32 10.37 9.28
N GLU A 80 1.24 9.44 10.22
CA GLU A 80 0.22 8.39 10.31
C GLU A 80 -1.18 9.01 10.43
N ILE A 81 -1.34 10.03 11.28
CA ILE A 81 -2.62 10.75 11.45
C ILE A 81 -2.94 11.54 10.19
N ALA A 82 -1.95 12.22 9.59
CA ALA A 82 -2.14 12.94 8.34
C ALA A 82 -2.57 12.00 7.19
N GLU A 83 -1.97 10.80 7.09
CA GLU A 83 -2.33 9.79 6.11
C GLU A 83 -3.76 9.25 6.33
N GLN A 84 -4.15 8.97 7.58
CA GLN A 84 -5.49 8.50 7.89
C GLN A 84 -6.55 9.57 7.58
N LEU A 85 -6.31 10.82 7.99
CA LEU A 85 -7.19 11.95 7.68
C LEU A 85 -7.25 12.25 6.19
N TYR A 86 -6.16 12.06 5.44
CA TYR A 86 -6.20 12.15 3.98
C TYR A 86 -7.15 11.12 3.38
N VAL A 87 -7.13 9.88 3.86
CA VAL A 87 -8.08 8.87 3.39
C VAL A 87 -9.51 9.26 3.77
N GLN A 88 -9.75 9.68 5.02
CA GLN A 88 -11.09 10.01 5.51
C GLN A 88 -11.69 11.26 4.87
N CYS A 89 -10.92 12.34 4.77
CA CYS A 89 -11.40 13.66 4.35
C CYS A 89 -11.26 13.91 2.85
N VAL A 90 -10.40 13.17 2.13
CA VAL A 90 -10.16 13.38 0.71
C VAL A 90 -10.55 12.15 -0.11
N MET A 91 -10.08 10.96 0.24
CA MET A 91 -10.28 9.77 -0.60
C MET A 91 -11.68 9.19 -0.51
N ILE A 92 -12.23 9.03 0.70
CA ILE A 92 -13.58 8.49 0.92
C ILE A 92 -14.66 9.32 0.19
N PRO A 93 -14.67 10.66 0.27
CA PRO A 93 -15.65 11.46 -0.47
C PRO A 93 -15.60 11.30 -2.01
N LEU A 94 -14.45 10.91 -2.56
CA LEU A 94 -14.26 10.74 -4.00
C LEU A 94 -14.52 9.32 -4.48
N LEU A 95 -14.24 8.32 -3.63
CA LEU A 95 -14.25 6.89 -4.02
C LEU A 95 -15.38 6.08 -3.37
N GLY A 96 -16.06 6.60 -2.36
CA GLY A 96 -17.10 5.90 -1.60
C GLY A 96 -16.54 5.19 -0.36
N SER A 97 -17.28 5.24 0.74
CA SER A 97 -16.92 4.57 2.00
C SER A 97 -17.11 3.06 1.94
N GLU A 98 -17.86 2.55 0.96
CA GLU A 98 -18.07 1.13 0.72
C GLU A 98 -16.83 0.42 0.13
N TYR A 99 -15.89 1.17 -0.48
CA TYR A 99 -14.71 0.62 -1.15
C TYR A 99 -13.38 1.03 -0.50
N VAL A 100 -13.41 1.92 0.51
CA VAL A 100 -12.21 2.51 1.11
C VAL A 100 -12.24 2.38 2.63
N ASP A 101 -11.36 1.54 3.17
CA ASP A 101 -11.08 1.44 4.61
C ASP A 101 -9.96 2.41 5.00
N ALA A 102 -10.27 3.40 5.85
CA ALA A 102 -9.27 4.32 6.39
C ALA A 102 -8.37 3.68 7.47
N GLY A 103 -8.77 2.52 7.98
CA GLY A 103 -8.16 1.86 9.12
C GLY A 103 -8.44 2.55 10.45
N VAL A 104 -8.06 1.86 11.51
CA VAL A 104 -8.12 2.33 12.89
C VAL A 104 -6.70 2.41 13.44
N ARG A 105 -6.36 3.54 14.06
CA ARG A 105 -5.05 3.71 14.69
C ARG A 105 -5.01 2.93 16.00
N ILE A 106 -3.99 2.08 16.17
CA ILE A 106 -3.68 1.43 17.44
C ILE A 106 -2.33 1.93 17.92
N LEU A 107 -2.20 2.15 19.23
CA LEU A 107 -0.93 2.43 19.86
C LEU A 107 -0.05 1.17 19.90
N VAL A 108 1.26 1.35 19.81
CA VAL A 108 2.24 0.27 19.87
C VAL A 108 3.44 0.71 20.68
N SER A 109 4.06 -0.23 21.40
CA SER A 109 5.32 0.06 22.07
C SER A 109 6.49 -0.03 21.09
N ARG A 110 7.59 0.65 21.42
CA ARG A 110 8.83 0.56 20.64
C ARG A 110 9.35 -0.88 20.56
N LYS A 111 9.22 -1.63 21.66
CA LYS A 111 9.66 -3.04 21.73
C LYS A 111 8.85 -3.94 20.81
N PHE A 112 7.54 -3.70 20.69
CA PHE A 112 6.71 -4.37 19.68
C PHE A 112 7.30 -4.19 18.27
N LEU A 113 7.57 -2.94 17.87
CA LEU A 113 8.12 -2.64 16.53
C LEU A 113 9.52 -3.23 16.30
N GLU A 114 10.38 -3.21 17.32
CA GLU A 114 11.71 -3.85 17.27
C GLU A 114 11.60 -5.37 17.11
N SER A 115 10.67 -6.02 17.83
CA SER A 115 10.38 -7.45 17.69
C SER A 115 9.80 -7.80 16.33
N ILE A 116 8.89 -6.98 15.78
CA ILE A 116 8.38 -7.15 14.41
C ILE A 116 9.51 -7.13 13.38
N GLU A 117 10.40 -6.12 13.39
CA GLU A 117 11.51 -6.02 12.43
C GLU A 117 12.39 -7.28 12.46
N ARG A 118 12.64 -7.82 13.66
CA ARG A 118 13.40 -9.06 13.84
C ARG A 118 12.66 -10.29 13.28
N ASN A 119 11.38 -10.45 13.61
CA ASN A 119 10.59 -11.64 13.26
C ASN A 119 10.41 -11.82 11.75
N ILE A 120 10.33 -10.72 11.00
CA ILE A 120 10.08 -10.73 9.56
C ILE A 120 11.35 -10.72 8.69
N LEU A 121 12.54 -10.56 9.28
CA LEU A 121 13.76 -10.28 8.53
C LEU A 121 14.03 -11.31 7.42
N CYS A 122 13.83 -12.59 7.73
CA CYS A 122 14.03 -13.71 6.81
C CYS A 122 12.89 -13.88 5.78
N GLN A 123 11.76 -13.22 5.98
CA GLN A 123 10.57 -13.30 5.10
C GLN A 123 10.58 -12.20 4.03
N ARG A 124 11.34 -11.13 4.26
CA ARG A 124 11.43 -9.97 3.37
C ARG A 124 12.42 -10.21 2.23
N PRO A 125 12.13 -9.77 0.99
CA PRO A 125 13.11 -9.82 -0.09
C PRO A 125 14.39 -9.04 0.27
N GLY A 126 15.58 -9.58 -0.04
CA GLY A 126 16.85 -8.97 0.39
C GLY A 126 17.01 -7.49 0.02
N TRP A 127 16.65 -7.11 -1.22
CA TRP A 127 16.69 -5.72 -1.66
C TRP A 127 15.73 -4.79 -0.89
N ARG A 128 14.63 -5.31 -0.36
CA ARG A 128 13.70 -4.57 0.50
C ARG A 128 14.30 -4.34 1.89
N VAL A 129 14.97 -5.35 2.44
CA VAL A 129 15.69 -5.27 3.72
C VAL A 129 16.80 -4.22 3.64
N SER A 130 17.55 -4.19 2.53
CA SER A 130 18.60 -3.20 2.29
C SER A 130 18.06 -1.77 2.12
N ALA A 131 16.88 -1.61 1.51
CA ALA A 131 16.32 -0.29 1.22
C ALA A 131 15.73 0.40 2.47
N ALA A 132 14.99 -0.33 3.31
CA ALA A 132 14.24 0.26 4.41
C ALA A 132 14.00 -0.72 5.57
N LYS A 133 13.78 -0.18 6.77
CA LYS A 133 13.44 -0.90 8.01
C LYS A 133 12.15 -0.35 8.62
N VAL A 134 11.54 -1.08 9.54
CA VAL A 134 10.41 -0.59 10.35
C VAL A 134 10.77 0.72 11.06
N ASN A 135 9.84 1.67 11.10
CA ASN A 135 10.00 2.91 11.86
C ASN A 135 9.75 2.69 13.36
N THR A 136 10.77 2.27 14.10
CA THR A 136 10.67 2.00 15.55
C THR A 136 10.44 3.24 16.43
N CYS A 137 10.40 4.44 15.83
CA CYS A 137 10.06 5.69 16.53
C CYS A 137 8.58 6.07 16.38
N SER A 138 7.80 5.32 15.59
CA SER A 138 6.34 5.50 15.55
C SER A 138 5.73 4.93 16.83
N ASP A 139 4.69 5.59 17.33
CA ASP A 139 3.92 5.18 18.51
C ASP A 139 2.62 4.47 18.14
N SER A 140 2.34 4.33 16.85
CA SER A 140 1.09 3.80 16.36
C SER A 140 1.20 3.12 15.00
N VAL A 141 0.25 2.23 14.74
CA VAL A 141 0.08 1.54 13.45
C VAL A 141 -1.37 1.64 13.00
N LEU A 142 -1.62 1.37 11.71
CA LEU A 142 -2.98 1.30 11.18
C LEU A 142 -3.45 -0.15 11.13
N LEU A 143 -4.50 -0.47 11.88
CA LEU A 143 -5.26 -1.70 11.79
C LEU A 143 -6.29 -1.60 10.69
N MET A 144 -6.32 -2.57 9.80
CA MET A 144 -7.24 -2.59 8.66
C MET A 144 -7.87 -3.97 8.53
N SER A 145 -8.99 -4.06 7.84
CA SER A 145 -9.57 -5.35 7.48
C SER A 145 -8.64 -6.10 6.52
N ASP A 146 -8.47 -7.40 6.73
CA ASP A 146 -7.74 -8.24 5.78
C ASP A 146 -8.61 -8.51 4.55
N HIS A 147 -8.46 -7.67 3.51
CA HIS A 147 -9.21 -7.83 2.26
C HIS A 147 -8.85 -9.07 1.45
N SER A 148 -7.86 -9.87 1.90
CA SER A 148 -7.63 -11.19 1.31
C SER A 148 -8.55 -12.28 1.86
N LEU A 149 -9.33 -11.97 2.90
CA LEU A 149 -10.26 -12.86 3.58
C LEU A 149 -11.69 -12.31 3.47
N PHE A 150 -12.64 -13.16 3.09
CA PHE A 150 -14.06 -12.85 3.18
C PHE A 150 -14.61 -13.31 4.52
N PRO A 151 -15.17 -12.41 5.36
CA PRO A 151 -15.64 -12.74 6.70
C PRO A 151 -16.67 -13.88 6.73
N TYR A 152 -17.51 -14.00 5.71
CA TYR A 152 -18.56 -15.02 5.65
C TYR A 152 -18.10 -16.39 5.11
N GLY A 153 -17.00 -16.44 4.34
CA GLY A 153 -16.50 -17.70 3.74
C GLY A 153 -15.75 -18.59 4.73
N THR A 154 -15.03 -17.97 5.68
CA THR A 154 -14.29 -18.68 6.72
C THR A 154 -15.20 -19.43 7.71
N PHE A 155 -16.44 -18.97 7.94
CA PHE A 155 -17.40 -19.66 8.83
C PHE A 155 -17.87 -21.02 8.30
N LYS A 156 -17.73 -21.28 7.00
CA LYS A 156 -18.12 -22.57 6.38
C LYS A 156 -16.94 -23.45 5.97
N GLY A 157 -15.70 -23.01 6.24
CA GLY A 157 -14.51 -23.68 5.73
C GLY A 157 -14.38 -23.62 4.21
N GLU A 158 -15.07 -22.68 3.55
CA GLU A 158 -14.97 -22.49 2.10
C GLU A 158 -13.70 -21.70 1.77
N PRO A 159 -12.96 -22.09 0.72
CA PRO A 159 -11.73 -21.39 0.33
C PRO A 159 -12.05 -19.98 -0.16
N CYS A 160 -11.25 -19.01 0.28
CA CYS A 160 -11.31 -17.62 -0.15
C CYS A 160 -10.20 -17.35 -1.16
N ILE A 161 -10.57 -16.94 -2.38
CA ILE A 161 -9.62 -16.44 -3.38
C ILE A 161 -9.77 -14.93 -3.46
N SER A 162 -8.66 -14.22 -3.30
CA SER A 162 -8.61 -12.77 -3.50
C SER A 162 -7.55 -12.40 -4.54
N VAL A 163 -7.78 -11.28 -5.21
CA VAL A 163 -6.92 -10.80 -6.30
C VAL A 163 -6.56 -9.34 -6.05
N GLU A 164 -5.27 -9.05 -5.94
CA GLU A 164 -4.74 -7.68 -5.87
C GLU A 164 -4.33 -7.22 -7.28
N ILE A 165 -4.93 -6.15 -7.78
CA ILE A 165 -4.54 -5.51 -9.03
C ILE A 165 -3.97 -4.12 -8.72
N LYS A 166 -2.77 -3.82 -9.23
CA LYS A 166 -2.21 -2.47 -9.27
C LYS A 166 -2.38 -1.89 -10.68
N PRO A 167 -3.45 -1.14 -10.95
CA PRO A 167 -3.93 -0.91 -12.31
C PRO A 167 -3.13 0.16 -13.08
N LYS A 168 -2.40 1.03 -12.37
CA LYS A 168 -1.64 2.18 -12.93
C LYS A 168 -2.59 3.21 -13.57
N CYS A 169 -2.06 4.09 -14.43
CA CYS A 169 -2.83 5.17 -15.05
C CYS A 169 -3.55 4.68 -16.31
N GLY A 170 -4.89 4.76 -16.30
CA GLY A 170 -5.79 4.28 -17.36
C GLY A 170 -6.17 5.30 -18.43
N PHE A 171 -5.43 6.40 -18.57
CA PHE A 171 -5.71 7.43 -19.58
C PHE A 171 -4.43 8.00 -20.18
N LEU A 172 -4.56 8.63 -21.36
CA LEU A 172 -3.50 9.39 -22.01
C LEU A 172 -3.68 10.89 -21.72
N PRO A 173 -2.61 11.63 -21.41
CA PRO A 173 -2.70 13.06 -21.19
C PRO A 173 -2.98 13.81 -22.49
N SER A 174 -3.89 14.79 -22.43
CA SER A 174 -4.23 15.69 -23.54
C SER A 174 -3.67 17.11 -23.37
N SER A 175 -2.81 17.32 -22.37
CA SER A 175 -2.33 18.66 -21.99
C SER A 175 -1.62 19.39 -23.14
N ARG A 176 -1.99 20.67 -23.34
CA ARG A 176 -1.32 21.61 -24.26
C ARG A 176 0.10 21.97 -23.81
N PHE A 177 0.45 21.69 -22.56
CA PHE A 177 1.77 21.97 -21.99
C PHE A 177 2.80 20.84 -22.25
N ILE A 178 2.43 19.82 -23.03
CA ILE A 178 3.37 18.81 -23.51
C ILE A 178 4.08 19.38 -24.75
N ALA A 179 5.38 19.66 -24.61
CA ALA A 179 6.25 20.08 -25.70
C ALA A 179 6.29 19.03 -26.83
N ASP A 180 6.55 19.48 -28.05
CA ASP A 180 6.50 18.65 -29.26
C ASP A 180 7.51 17.49 -29.23
N GLU A 181 8.71 17.71 -28.69
CA GLU A 181 9.72 16.67 -28.44
C GLU A 181 9.21 15.52 -27.56
N ASN A 182 8.17 15.79 -26.75
CA ASN A 182 7.56 14.86 -25.80
C ASN A 182 6.16 14.41 -26.27
N ALA A 183 5.77 14.68 -27.52
CA ALA A 183 4.44 14.40 -28.06
C ALA A 183 4.03 12.92 -27.96
N ILE A 184 5.01 11.99 -27.90
CA ILE A 184 4.77 10.56 -27.70
C ILE A 184 3.91 10.26 -26.46
N LYS A 185 4.00 11.11 -25.42
CA LYS A 185 3.20 10.99 -24.19
C LYS A 185 1.70 11.06 -24.43
N LYS A 186 1.25 11.66 -25.55
CA LYS A 186 -0.16 11.76 -25.93
C LYS A 186 -0.69 10.47 -26.58
N ASN A 187 0.19 9.60 -27.07
CA ASN A 187 -0.17 8.41 -27.85
C ASN A 187 0.26 7.09 -27.19
N VAL A 188 1.22 7.13 -26.26
CA VAL A 188 1.74 5.94 -25.57
C VAL A 188 1.55 6.08 -24.07
N THR A 189 1.02 5.03 -23.44
CA THR A 189 0.73 5.04 -22.01
C THR A 189 2.01 5.22 -21.20
N ARG A 190 1.88 5.92 -20.06
CA ARG A 190 2.98 6.05 -19.09
C ARG A 190 3.50 4.69 -18.64
N PHE A 191 2.63 3.69 -18.52
CA PHE A 191 2.99 2.32 -18.17
C PHE A 191 3.91 1.71 -19.22
N LYS A 192 3.51 1.73 -20.50
CA LYS A 192 4.29 1.17 -21.61
C LYS A 192 5.65 1.85 -21.75
N MET A 193 5.71 3.18 -21.70
CA MET A 193 6.99 3.91 -21.68
C MET A 193 7.87 3.50 -20.49
N HIS A 194 7.29 3.25 -19.31
CA HIS A 194 8.04 2.79 -18.15
C HIS A 194 8.56 1.35 -18.29
N GLN A 195 7.84 0.47 -19.00
CA GLN A 195 8.29 -0.91 -19.23
C GLN A 195 9.65 -0.92 -19.97
N PHE A 196 9.83 -0.06 -20.98
CA PHE A 196 11.12 0.09 -21.67
C PHE A 196 12.25 0.50 -20.71
N LEU A 197 12.04 1.52 -19.89
CA LEU A 197 13.05 1.97 -18.92
C LEU A 197 13.39 0.88 -17.90
N LYS A 198 12.39 0.17 -17.39
CA LYS A 198 12.60 -0.94 -16.44
C LYS A 198 13.39 -2.08 -17.06
N LEU A 199 13.12 -2.41 -18.32
CA LEU A 199 13.84 -3.45 -19.04
C LEU A 199 15.30 -3.04 -19.24
N GLN A 200 15.55 -1.80 -19.67
CA GLN A 200 16.90 -1.25 -19.80
C GLN A 200 17.67 -1.27 -18.47
N GLN A 201 16.98 -0.95 -17.36
CA GLN A 201 17.54 -0.97 -16.01
C GLN A 201 17.59 -2.38 -15.39
N ARG A 202 17.23 -3.43 -16.14
CA ARG A 202 17.20 -4.83 -15.68
C ARG A 202 16.34 -5.07 -14.44
N GLN A 203 15.31 -4.24 -14.24
CA GLN A 203 14.34 -4.38 -13.15
C GLN A 203 13.23 -5.39 -13.47
N ILE A 204 13.08 -5.76 -14.74
CA ILE A 204 12.14 -6.76 -15.25
C ILE A 204 12.87 -7.61 -16.30
N SER A 205 12.47 -8.88 -16.43
CA SER A 205 13.02 -9.81 -17.43
C SER A 205 12.43 -9.61 -18.82
N GLN A 206 11.17 -9.16 -18.90
CA GLN A 206 10.44 -8.91 -20.14
C GLN A 206 9.43 -7.80 -19.96
N MET A 207 9.04 -7.15 -21.07
CA MET A 207 7.95 -6.19 -21.06
C MET A 207 6.62 -6.88 -20.77
N SER A 208 5.78 -6.23 -19.97
CA SER A 208 4.42 -6.73 -19.69
C SER A 208 3.51 -6.58 -20.92
N GLU A 209 2.65 -7.58 -21.11
CA GLU A 209 1.57 -7.56 -22.10
C GLU A 209 0.39 -6.68 -21.66
N TYR A 210 0.33 -6.32 -20.38
CA TYR A 210 -0.77 -5.55 -19.80
C TYR A 210 -0.80 -4.11 -20.32
N ASP A 211 -1.99 -3.65 -20.72
CA ASP A 211 -2.26 -2.25 -21.03
C ASP A 211 -3.34 -1.69 -20.09
N PRO A 212 -3.04 -0.66 -19.26
CA PRO A 212 -4.05 0.03 -18.46
C PRO A 212 -5.23 0.55 -19.29
N LEU A 213 -5.01 0.98 -20.54
CA LEU A 213 -6.12 1.45 -21.37
C LEU A 213 -7.14 0.36 -21.67
N ASP A 214 -6.72 -0.90 -21.71
CA ASP A 214 -7.62 -2.04 -21.90
C ASP A 214 -8.46 -2.29 -20.63
N LEU A 215 -7.84 -2.19 -19.43
CA LEU A 215 -8.54 -2.36 -18.15
C LEU A 215 -9.56 -1.25 -17.87
N PHE A 216 -9.23 0.00 -18.20
CA PHE A 216 -10.10 1.16 -17.98
C PHE A 216 -10.99 1.50 -19.20
N SER A 217 -11.11 0.59 -20.17
CA SER A 217 -11.78 0.87 -21.44
C SER A 217 -13.30 0.94 -21.39
N GLY A 218 -13.92 0.35 -20.36
CA GLY A 218 -15.36 0.08 -20.34
C GLY A 218 -15.82 -1.04 -21.30
N SER A 219 -14.93 -1.63 -22.11
CA SER A 219 -15.23 -2.78 -22.98
C SER A 219 -14.90 -4.08 -22.28
N ARG A 220 -15.87 -4.99 -22.22
CA ARG A 220 -15.71 -6.31 -21.59
C ARG A 220 -14.57 -7.11 -22.23
N GLU A 221 -14.46 -7.05 -23.55
CA GLU A 221 -13.47 -7.77 -24.35
C GLU A 221 -12.06 -7.28 -24.02
N ARG A 222 -11.89 -5.95 -23.96
CA ARG A 222 -10.61 -5.32 -23.60
C ARG A 222 -10.25 -5.55 -22.13
N ILE A 223 -11.21 -5.48 -21.22
CA ILE A 223 -11.00 -5.83 -19.81
C ILE A 223 -10.54 -7.28 -19.69
N GLN A 224 -11.20 -8.23 -20.38
CA GLN A 224 -10.79 -9.63 -20.37
C GLN A 224 -9.37 -9.82 -20.92
N LYS A 225 -9.02 -9.11 -22.00
CA LYS A 225 -7.65 -9.08 -22.52
C LYS A 225 -6.66 -8.56 -21.48
N ALA A 226 -6.98 -7.47 -20.78
CA ALA A 226 -6.13 -6.93 -19.72
C ALA A 226 -5.92 -7.92 -18.57
N ILE A 227 -6.98 -8.62 -18.14
CA ILE A 227 -6.89 -9.65 -17.10
C ILE A 227 -5.98 -10.80 -17.57
N LYS A 228 -6.18 -11.32 -18.79
CA LYS A 228 -5.30 -12.38 -19.34
C LYS A 228 -3.83 -11.93 -19.37
N ALA A 229 -3.58 -10.69 -19.80
CA ALA A 229 -2.23 -10.13 -19.86
C ALA A 229 -1.59 -9.95 -18.47
N LEU A 230 -2.39 -9.61 -17.44
CA LEU A 230 -1.95 -9.57 -16.05
C LEU A 230 -1.55 -10.96 -15.57
N PHE A 231 -2.28 -12.03 -15.91
CA PHE A 231 -1.90 -13.40 -15.55
C PHE A 231 -0.65 -13.88 -16.31
N ALA A 232 -0.51 -13.52 -17.59
CA ALA A 232 0.65 -13.88 -18.39
C ALA A 232 1.94 -13.18 -17.91
N THR A 233 1.84 -11.91 -17.50
CA THR A 233 2.99 -11.11 -17.04
C THR A 233 2.70 -10.34 -15.75
N PRO A 234 2.55 -11.02 -14.59
CA PRO A 234 2.06 -10.40 -13.35
C PRO A 234 2.89 -9.22 -12.85
N GLN A 235 4.23 -9.31 -12.97
CA GLN A 235 5.18 -8.36 -12.40
C GLN A 235 4.78 -7.96 -10.96
N ASN A 236 4.61 -6.67 -10.68
CA ASN A 236 4.04 -6.16 -9.42
C ASN A 236 2.65 -5.56 -9.61
N ASN A 237 1.96 -6.00 -10.66
CA ASN A 237 0.66 -5.53 -11.09
C ASN A 237 -0.47 -6.50 -10.70
N LEU A 238 -0.17 -7.78 -10.51
CA LEU A 238 -1.13 -8.81 -10.11
C LEU A 238 -0.56 -9.67 -8.98
N ARG A 239 -1.37 -9.93 -7.95
CA ARG A 239 -1.18 -11.03 -6.99
C ARG A 239 -2.50 -11.75 -6.79
N VAL A 240 -2.42 -13.05 -6.50
CA VAL A 240 -3.57 -13.89 -6.16
C VAL A 240 -3.25 -14.56 -4.84
N PHE A 241 -4.21 -14.56 -3.92
CA PHE A 241 -4.06 -15.16 -2.60
C PHE A 241 -5.14 -16.23 -2.41
N LEU A 242 -4.76 -17.33 -1.76
CA LEU A 242 -5.67 -18.37 -1.30
C LEU A 242 -5.68 -18.37 0.22
N ASN A 243 -6.83 -18.03 0.83
CA ASN A 243 -6.98 -17.87 2.27
C ASN A 243 -5.93 -16.91 2.88
N GLY A 244 -5.61 -15.84 2.15
CA GLY A 244 -4.61 -14.85 2.56
C GLY A 244 -3.15 -15.30 2.48
N SER A 245 -2.87 -16.46 1.87
CA SER A 245 -1.52 -16.90 1.51
C SER A 245 -1.18 -16.61 0.06
#